data_AF-A0A820HKH0-F1
#
_entry.id   AF-A0A820HKH0-F1
#
_cell.length_a   1.000
_cell.length_b   1.000
_cell.length_c   1.000
_cell.angle_alpha   90.00
_cell.angle_beta   90.00
_cell.angle_gamma   90.00
#
_symmetry.space_group_name_H-M   'P 1'
#
loop_
_entity.id
_entity.type
_entity.pdbx_description
1 polymer ?
#
loop_
_entity_poly.entity_id
_entity_poly.type
_entity_poly.pdbx_seq_one_letter_code
_entity_poly.pdbx_strand_id
1 'polypeptide(L)'
;STSTQLYVVPFPSLFGVNGDGSRAHPFSSLQQALDHIELKYRRSTFMRTDMITINLYPTHHFVNTIYFRQAHSHTRLTTMNAEDTAFYKDLVVEDHIHRKLSTASISGGIPVTGWTLVSDNLYKATVTTTTFINQLFVDNRRISRTRLPMNPSEYLQYAAPLQDPNQARYGFQYATGQFESWPLDDAMVVVYHSWTTSHHYIDKLNLSNKTILFTNPSNSPIGAAVAQGQRRFHVENMCISYVPNSFCFSNATKTIYLMTDGSYDPNKSQIMTSINEYVVVLAGNSITNPIEDIIIDNVAIQHSAWNIDRTQQADGQAASFLTSAPLYIANATSIIITDVEISHTGSYGIWIKEGTNSINIINSLITDTGAGGIRIGQMISPVPTPTTSIHIISNEVSYGGNVFPSGVGIISHRAVDVIIADNSIHHHRYTGISIGWEWGYAPSYTSNVLVQGNYIYNIGQHILCDQGGIYTLGIQPGTIIHGNVIKNVFSYAMYMWG
;
A
#
# COMPACT_ATOMS: atom_id res chain seq x y z
N SER A 1 -31.08 -1.76 -20.10
CA SER A 1 -30.51 -0.40 -20.14
C SER A 1 -29.32 -0.42 -21.09
N THR A 2 -29.25 0.50 -22.04
CA THR A 2 -28.12 0.65 -22.97
C THR A 2 -26.94 1.30 -22.23
N SER A 3 -26.00 0.51 -21.72
CA SER A 3 -24.80 1.07 -21.08
C SER A 3 -23.95 1.80 -22.12
N THR A 4 -23.57 3.04 -21.82
CA THR A 4 -22.62 3.79 -22.66
C THR A 4 -21.23 3.18 -22.52
N GLN A 5 -20.63 2.72 -23.61
CA GLN A 5 -19.28 2.17 -23.63
C GLN A 5 -18.27 3.26 -23.99
N LEU A 6 -17.24 3.43 -23.17
CA LEU A 6 -16.07 4.26 -23.43
C LEU A 6 -14.84 3.36 -23.50
N TYR A 7 -13.92 3.64 -24.42
CA TYR A 7 -12.69 2.87 -24.63
C TYR A 7 -11.48 3.73 -24.33
N VAL A 8 -10.50 3.17 -23.61
CA VAL A 8 -9.25 3.85 -23.26
C VAL A 8 -8.06 3.02 -23.74
N VAL A 9 -7.25 3.60 -24.62
CA VAL A 9 -6.03 2.99 -25.16
C VAL A 9 -4.88 3.99 -24.98
N PRO A 10 -3.90 3.72 -24.10
CA PRO A 10 -2.91 4.71 -23.68
C PRO A 10 -1.74 4.85 -24.65
N PHE A 11 -2.03 4.84 -25.96
CA PHE A 11 -1.04 4.95 -27.04
C PHE A 11 -1.35 6.20 -27.88
N PRO A 12 -1.11 7.41 -27.36
CA PRO A 12 -1.45 8.66 -28.04
C PRO A 12 -0.73 8.84 -29.38
N SER A 13 0.42 8.17 -29.59
CA SER A 13 1.13 8.12 -30.88
C SER A 13 0.32 7.43 -31.98
N LEU A 14 -0.56 6.48 -31.63
CA LEU A 14 -1.35 5.70 -32.59
C LEU A 14 -2.73 6.32 -32.85
N PHE A 15 -3.39 6.86 -31.81
CA PHE A 15 -4.79 7.31 -31.87
C PHE A 15 -4.96 8.83 -31.72
N GLY A 16 -3.88 9.56 -31.47
CA GLY A 16 -3.92 10.97 -31.10
C GLY A 16 -4.46 11.18 -29.67
N VAL A 17 -4.62 12.46 -29.30
CA VAL A 17 -5.09 12.86 -27.95
C VAL A 17 -6.54 13.34 -27.93
N ASN A 18 -7.21 13.40 -29.08
CA ASN A 18 -8.55 13.99 -29.23
C ASN A 18 -9.65 12.95 -29.50
N GLY A 19 -9.48 11.70 -29.04
CA GLY A 19 -10.51 10.66 -29.17
C GLY A 19 -11.83 11.05 -28.50
N ASP A 20 -12.95 10.51 -29.00
CA ASP A 20 -14.30 10.75 -28.47
C ASP A 20 -14.76 9.65 -27.48
N GLY A 21 -13.91 8.65 -27.26
CA GLY A 21 -14.15 7.50 -26.38
C GLY A 21 -14.87 6.35 -27.07
N SER A 22 -15.21 6.45 -28.35
CA SER A 22 -15.73 5.33 -29.13
C SER A 22 -14.65 4.25 -29.35
N ARG A 23 -15.06 3.04 -29.77
CA ARG A 23 -14.12 1.95 -30.08
C ARG A 23 -13.14 2.34 -31.19
N ALA A 24 -13.59 3.11 -32.19
CA ALA A 24 -12.74 3.57 -33.30
C ALA A 24 -11.83 4.75 -32.91
N HIS A 25 -12.27 5.61 -31.98
CA HIS A 25 -11.51 6.78 -31.52
C HIS A 25 -11.42 6.79 -29.99
N PRO A 26 -10.65 5.84 -29.40
CA PRO A 26 -10.57 5.70 -27.96
C PRO A 26 -9.93 6.92 -27.30
N PHE A 27 -10.22 7.11 -26.02
CA PHE A 27 -9.47 8.07 -25.22
C PHE A 27 -8.04 7.60 -24.99
N SER A 28 -7.12 8.56 -24.90
CA SER A 28 -5.69 8.32 -24.69
C SER A 28 -5.31 8.11 -23.21
N SER A 29 -6.23 8.39 -22.28
CA SER A 29 -6.02 8.19 -20.85
C SER A 29 -7.32 8.01 -20.10
N LEU A 30 -7.23 7.38 -18.92
CA LEU A 30 -8.37 7.24 -18.01
C LEU A 30 -8.84 8.62 -17.50
N GLN A 31 -7.92 9.56 -17.27
CA GLN A 31 -8.29 10.92 -16.88
C GLN A 31 -9.19 11.58 -17.93
N GLN A 32 -8.85 11.43 -19.22
CA GLN A 32 -9.68 11.97 -20.31
C GLN A 32 -11.09 11.37 -20.33
N ALA A 33 -11.23 10.07 -20.04
CA ALA A 33 -12.54 9.43 -19.93
C ALA A 33 -13.36 10.00 -18.76
N LEU A 34 -12.73 10.22 -17.61
CA LEU A 34 -13.36 10.83 -16.43
C LEU A 34 -13.79 12.28 -16.71
N ASP A 35 -12.91 13.08 -17.32
CA ASP A 35 -13.20 14.47 -17.69
C ASP A 35 -14.41 14.57 -18.64
N HIS A 36 -14.54 13.62 -19.58
CA HIS A 36 -15.70 13.53 -20.47
C HIS A 36 -17.00 13.21 -19.74
N ILE A 37 -16.96 12.31 -18.76
CA ILE A 37 -18.11 11.98 -17.91
C ILE A 37 -18.51 13.22 -17.10
N GLU A 38 -17.55 13.90 -16.48
CA GLU A 38 -17.80 15.10 -15.69
C GLU A 38 -18.37 16.25 -16.54
N LEU A 39 -17.87 16.44 -17.76
CA LEU A 39 -18.40 17.45 -18.69
C LEU A 39 -19.86 17.16 -19.06
N LYS A 40 -20.21 15.89 -19.30
CA LYS A 40 -21.60 15.48 -19.58
C LYS A 40 -22.50 15.67 -18.37
N TYR A 41 -22.01 15.33 -17.17
CA TYR A 41 -22.72 15.54 -15.92
C TYR A 41 -23.09 17.01 -15.73
N ARG A 42 -22.14 17.94 -15.93
CA ARG A 42 -22.37 19.39 -15.79
C ARG A 42 -23.35 19.98 -16.82
N ARG A 43 -23.50 19.34 -17.98
CA ARG A 43 -24.42 19.77 -19.05
C ARG A 43 -25.82 19.17 -18.94
N SER A 44 -25.98 18.11 -18.15
CA SER A 44 -27.28 17.46 -17.96
C SER A 44 -28.12 18.23 -16.93
N THR A 45 -29.39 18.48 -17.25
CA THR A 45 -30.38 19.02 -16.30
C THR A 45 -31.05 17.93 -15.45
N PHE A 46 -30.80 16.65 -15.76
CA PHE A 46 -31.38 15.50 -15.08
C PHE A 46 -30.28 14.65 -14.42
N MET A 47 -30.59 14.08 -13.24
CA MET A 47 -29.73 13.05 -12.64
C MET A 47 -29.65 11.86 -13.58
N ARG A 48 -28.42 11.48 -13.93
CA ARG A 48 -28.14 10.36 -14.83
C ARG A 48 -28.23 9.06 -14.05
N THR A 49 -29.01 8.11 -14.56
CA THR A 49 -29.12 6.74 -13.99
C THR A 49 -28.53 5.66 -14.91
N ASP A 50 -28.13 6.02 -16.13
CA ASP A 50 -27.55 5.07 -17.08
C ASP A 50 -26.06 4.82 -16.79
N MET A 51 -25.73 3.55 -16.53
CA MET A 51 -24.38 3.07 -16.29
C MET A 51 -23.43 3.36 -17.46
N ILE A 52 -22.29 3.99 -17.17
CA ILE A 52 -21.17 4.17 -18.09
C ILE A 52 -20.16 3.07 -17.84
N THR A 53 -19.74 2.34 -18.88
CA THR A 53 -18.63 1.39 -18.76
C THR A 53 -17.40 1.98 -19.42
N ILE A 54 -16.31 2.13 -18.66
CA ILE A 54 -14.98 2.47 -19.16
C ILE A 54 -14.20 1.16 -19.33
N ASN A 55 -13.87 0.85 -20.58
CA ASN A 55 -13.12 -0.35 -20.97
C ASN A 55 -11.65 0.03 -21.21
N LEU A 56 -10.77 -0.49 -20.37
CA LEU A 56 -9.33 -0.25 -20.43
C LEU A 56 -8.64 -1.29 -21.31
N TYR A 57 -7.81 -0.85 -22.26
CA TYR A 57 -6.93 -1.77 -22.97
C TYR A 57 -5.99 -2.48 -21.99
N PRO A 58 -5.77 -3.80 -22.08
CA PRO A 58 -4.99 -4.56 -21.11
C PRO A 58 -3.49 -4.26 -21.23
N THR A 59 -3.09 -3.14 -20.64
CA THR A 59 -1.71 -2.65 -20.56
C THR A 59 -1.54 -1.82 -19.29
N HIS A 60 -0.38 -1.19 -19.08
CA HIS A 60 -0.19 -0.23 -18.01
C HIS A 60 -0.76 1.14 -18.38
N HIS A 61 -1.69 1.62 -17.57
CA HIS A 61 -2.20 2.99 -17.54
C HIS A 61 -1.49 3.71 -16.40
N PHE A 62 -0.39 4.39 -16.71
CA PHE A 62 0.33 5.21 -15.73
C PHE A 62 -0.49 6.47 -15.43
N VAL A 63 -0.76 6.69 -14.15
CA VAL A 63 -1.57 7.80 -13.68
C VAL A 63 -0.84 8.54 -12.57
N ASN A 64 -1.22 9.80 -12.36
CA ASN A 64 -0.93 10.48 -11.10
C ASN A 64 -1.83 9.87 -10.01
N THR A 65 -2.92 10.56 -9.69
CA THR A 65 -4.03 10.00 -8.93
C THR A 65 -5.31 10.26 -9.73
N ILE A 66 -6.12 9.24 -9.96
CA ILE A 66 -7.43 9.38 -10.58
C ILE A 66 -8.51 9.54 -9.51
N TYR A 67 -9.39 10.51 -9.72
CA TYR A 67 -10.45 10.85 -8.78
C TYR A 67 -11.82 10.57 -9.40
N PHE A 68 -12.50 9.56 -8.89
CA PHE A 68 -13.93 9.42 -9.09
C PHE A 68 -14.65 10.26 -8.03
N ARG A 69 -15.29 11.30 -8.53
CA ARG A 69 -16.15 12.24 -7.77
C ARG A 69 -17.62 11.89 -7.97
N GLN A 70 -18.52 12.59 -7.27
CA GLN A 70 -19.97 12.48 -7.45
C GLN A 70 -20.43 12.52 -8.93
N ALA A 71 -19.77 13.32 -9.78
CA ALA A 71 -20.08 13.38 -11.21
C ALA A 71 -19.88 12.05 -11.97
N HIS A 72 -19.15 11.11 -11.37
CA HIS A 72 -18.80 9.80 -11.94
C HIS A 72 -19.64 8.67 -11.35
N SER A 73 -20.64 8.95 -10.51
CA SER A 73 -21.60 7.93 -10.07
C SER A 73 -22.22 7.17 -11.25
N HIS A 74 -22.62 5.92 -11.03
CA HIS A 74 -23.09 5.01 -12.09
C HIS A 74 -22.02 4.74 -13.16
N THR A 75 -20.79 4.42 -12.71
CA THR A 75 -19.68 4.06 -13.59
C THR A 75 -19.11 2.69 -13.24
N ARG A 76 -18.93 1.87 -14.28
CA ARG A 76 -18.16 0.64 -14.26
C ARG A 76 -16.80 0.87 -14.90
N LEU A 77 -15.72 0.48 -14.23
CA LEU A 77 -14.35 0.47 -14.76
C LEU A 77 -13.89 -0.98 -14.88
N THR A 78 -13.53 -1.41 -16.09
CA THR A 78 -13.12 -2.80 -16.35
C THR A 78 -12.07 -2.89 -17.45
N THR A 79 -11.41 -4.04 -17.55
CA THR A 79 -10.56 -4.36 -18.70
C THR A 79 -11.41 -4.73 -19.92
N MET A 80 -10.99 -4.31 -21.11
CA MET A 80 -11.60 -4.71 -22.38
C MET A 80 -11.72 -6.24 -22.49
N ASN A 81 -12.87 -6.70 -23.01
CA ASN A 81 -13.04 -8.12 -23.34
C ASN A 81 -12.13 -8.53 -24.53
N ALA A 82 -12.14 -9.83 -24.85
CA ALA A 82 -11.30 -10.37 -25.92
C ALA A 82 -11.62 -9.79 -27.31
N GLU A 83 -12.89 -9.49 -27.60
CA GLU A 83 -13.33 -8.94 -28.89
C GLU A 83 -12.86 -7.50 -29.08
N ASP A 84 -13.07 -6.66 -28.07
CA ASP A 84 -12.63 -5.27 -28.08
C ASP A 84 -11.09 -5.18 -28.09
N THR A 85 -10.41 -6.05 -27.35
CA THR A 85 -8.95 -6.12 -27.40
C THR A 85 -8.44 -6.56 -28.77
N ALA A 86 -9.13 -7.50 -29.44
CA ALA A 86 -8.75 -7.98 -30.77
C ALA A 86 -8.85 -6.88 -31.83
N PHE A 87 -9.82 -5.96 -31.70
CA PHE A 87 -9.95 -4.79 -32.59
C PHE A 87 -8.68 -3.93 -32.64
N TYR A 88 -7.96 -3.82 -31.53
CA TYR A 88 -6.70 -3.06 -31.48
C TYR A 88 -5.44 -3.90 -31.76
N LYS A 89 -5.58 -5.23 -31.93
CA LYS A 89 -4.42 -6.14 -32.03
C LYS A 89 -3.53 -5.81 -33.23
N ASP A 90 -4.12 -5.50 -34.38
CA ASP A 90 -3.37 -5.24 -35.60
C ASP A 90 -2.61 -3.89 -35.57
N LEU A 91 -2.97 -3.00 -34.64
CA LEU A 91 -2.39 -1.66 -34.49
C LEU A 91 -1.25 -1.60 -33.45
N VAL A 92 -1.11 -2.62 -32.59
CA VAL A 92 -0.18 -2.66 -31.46
C VAL A 92 1.00 -3.62 -31.72
N VAL A 93 0.93 -4.44 -32.77
CA VAL A 93 1.91 -5.51 -33.10
C VAL A 93 3.23 -4.97 -33.67
N GLU A 94 3.28 -3.75 -34.22
CA GLU A 94 4.46 -3.29 -34.96
C GLU A 94 5.63 -2.78 -34.12
N ASP A 95 5.48 -2.64 -32.80
CA ASP A 95 6.60 -2.18 -31.98
C ASP A 95 6.55 -2.85 -30.62
N HIS A 96 7.64 -3.51 -30.22
CA HIS A 96 7.85 -4.11 -28.89
C HIS A 96 7.71 -3.09 -27.72
N ILE A 97 7.26 -1.87 -28.00
CA ILE A 97 7.02 -0.73 -27.13
C ILE A 97 5.73 -0.89 -26.31
N HIS A 98 4.73 -1.62 -26.82
CA HIS A 98 3.38 -1.67 -26.21
C HIS A 98 3.02 -3.07 -25.69
N ARG A 99 3.48 -3.38 -24.47
CA ARG A 99 3.21 -4.68 -23.81
C ARG A 99 1.72 -4.87 -23.52
N LYS A 100 1.18 -5.99 -24.01
CA LYS A 100 -0.14 -6.51 -23.61
C LYS A 100 -0.04 -7.35 -22.34
N LEU A 101 -0.93 -7.08 -21.39
CA LEU A 101 -1.10 -7.80 -20.12
C LEU A 101 -2.34 -8.71 -20.18
N SER A 102 -2.57 -9.50 -19.13
CA SER A 102 -3.81 -10.26 -18.94
C SER A 102 -4.97 -9.34 -18.51
N THR A 103 -4.69 -8.35 -17.68
CA THR A 103 -5.65 -7.34 -17.19
C THR A 103 -5.04 -5.93 -17.35
N ALA A 104 -5.87 -4.90 -17.41
CA ALA A 104 -5.39 -3.51 -17.39
C ALA A 104 -4.85 -3.16 -16.00
N SER A 105 -3.67 -2.55 -15.96
CA SER A 105 -2.98 -2.13 -14.73
C SER A 105 -3.03 -0.62 -14.61
N ILE A 106 -3.72 -0.10 -13.60
CA ILE A 106 -3.72 1.32 -13.22
C ILE A 106 -2.57 1.53 -12.25
N SER A 107 -1.52 2.19 -12.70
CA SER A 107 -0.24 2.26 -11.98
C SER A 107 0.03 3.67 -11.48
N GLY A 108 0.27 3.82 -10.17
CA GLY A 108 0.78 5.05 -9.56
C GLY A 108 2.30 5.21 -9.65
N GLY A 109 2.97 4.29 -10.35
CA GLY A 109 4.40 4.28 -10.59
C GLY A 109 4.79 4.75 -11.98
N ILE A 110 6.09 4.73 -12.26
CA ILE A 110 6.69 5.04 -13.57
C ILE A 110 7.78 4.01 -13.93
N PRO A 111 8.00 3.75 -15.23
CA PRO A 111 9.12 2.95 -15.68
C PRO A 111 10.45 3.67 -15.40
N VAL A 112 11.46 2.91 -15.00
CA VAL A 112 12.84 3.38 -14.85
C VAL A 112 13.67 2.79 -15.98
N THR A 113 14.20 3.65 -16.84
CA THR A 113 14.96 3.28 -18.04
C THR A 113 16.34 3.94 -18.03
N GLY A 114 17.19 3.60 -19.02
CA GLY A 114 18.51 4.21 -19.17
C GLY A 114 19.53 3.71 -18.15
N TRP A 115 19.49 2.40 -17.86
CA TRP A 115 20.38 1.79 -16.90
C TRP A 115 21.80 1.70 -17.46
N THR A 116 22.77 2.20 -16.69
CA THR A 116 24.19 2.16 -17.02
C THR A 116 24.92 1.27 -16.02
N LEU A 117 25.80 0.40 -16.52
CA LEU A 117 26.62 -0.44 -15.67
C LEU A 117 27.65 0.42 -14.92
N VAL A 118 27.75 0.23 -13.61
CA VAL A 118 28.74 0.88 -12.74
C VAL A 118 29.94 -0.04 -12.56
N SER A 119 29.70 -1.26 -12.09
CA SER A 119 30.71 -2.30 -11.86
C SER A 119 30.02 -3.65 -11.66
N ASP A 120 30.57 -4.73 -12.20
CA ASP A 120 30.05 -6.10 -12.06
C ASP A 120 28.54 -6.22 -12.41
N ASN A 121 27.67 -6.36 -11.40
CA ASN A 121 26.21 -6.44 -11.52
C ASN A 121 25.50 -5.20 -10.96
N LEU A 122 26.23 -4.14 -10.62
CA LEU A 122 25.70 -2.88 -10.12
C LEU A 122 25.39 -1.95 -11.28
N TYR A 123 24.11 -1.60 -11.44
CA TYR A 123 23.63 -0.65 -12.42
C TYR A 123 23.13 0.62 -11.73
N LYS A 124 23.11 1.73 -12.48
CA LYS A 124 22.49 2.96 -12.03
C LYS A 124 21.59 3.58 -13.10
N ALA A 125 20.53 4.23 -12.65
CA ALA A 125 19.66 5.06 -13.47
C ALA A 125 19.28 6.33 -12.70
N THR A 126 19.20 7.46 -13.40
CA THR A 126 18.75 8.73 -12.83
C THR A 126 17.27 8.91 -13.10
N VAL A 127 16.50 9.28 -12.08
CA VAL A 127 15.07 9.58 -12.21
C VAL A 127 14.85 11.09 -12.19
N THR A 128 13.85 11.56 -12.93
CA THR A 128 13.50 12.99 -13.03
C THR A 128 12.51 13.45 -11.96
N THR A 129 11.99 12.53 -11.15
CA THR A 129 11.00 12.83 -10.11
C THR A 129 11.64 13.51 -8.90
N THR A 130 10.87 14.41 -8.27
CA THR A 130 11.25 15.06 -7.00
C THR A 130 11.05 14.14 -5.81
N THR A 131 10.13 13.17 -5.92
CA THR A 131 9.74 12.22 -4.88
C THR A 131 10.91 11.31 -4.50
N PHE A 132 11.06 11.03 -3.21
CA PHE A 132 12.06 10.09 -2.71
C PHE A 132 11.68 8.66 -3.13
N ILE A 133 12.62 7.93 -3.74
CA ILE A 133 12.36 6.57 -4.21
C ILE A 133 12.57 5.56 -3.08
N ASN A 134 11.46 5.03 -2.58
CA ASN A 134 11.46 4.02 -1.51
C ASN A 134 11.19 2.60 -2.01
N GLN A 135 10.78 2.41 -3.26
CA GLN A 135 10.35 1.12 -3.79
C GLN A 135 10.79 0.95 -5.24
N LEU A 136 11.21 -0.27 -5.58
CA LEU A 136 11.58 -0.67 -6.92
C LEU A 136 11.03 -2.07 -7.20
N PHE A 137 10.55 -2.30 -8.41
CA PHE A 137 10.00 -3.58 -8.85
C PHE A 137 10.64 -3.96 -10.17
N VAL A 138 11.08 -5.21 -10.29
CA VAL A 138 11.63 -5.77 -11.54
C VAL A 138 10.75 -6.95 -11.93
N ASP A 139 10.14 -6.89 -13.12
CA ASP A 139 9.24 -7.92 -13.66
C ASP A 139 8.19 -8.40 -12.64
N ASN A 140 7.47 -7.43 -12.04
CA ASN A 140 6.46 -7.63 -10.99
C ASN A 140 6.99 -8.26 -9.68
N ARG A 141 8.29 -8.13 -9.40
CA ARG A 141 8.88 -8.55 -8.11
C ARG A 141 9.45 -7.36 -7.38
N ARG A 142 9.06 -7.16 -6.12
CA ARG A 142 9.63 -6.15 -5.25
C ARG A 142 11.11 -6.42 -5.01
N ILE A 143 11.95 -5.42 -5.26
CA ILE A 143 13.37 -5.43 -4.94
C ILE A 143 13.56 -4.88 -3.54
N SER A 144 14.37 -5.57 -2.73
CA SER A 144 14.63 -5.15 -1.36
C SER A 144 15.48 -3.88 -1.33
N ARG A 145 15.18 -2.97 -0.41
CA ARG A 145 16.11 -1.88 -0.10
C ARG A 145 17.38 -2.48 0.51
N THR A 146 18.53 -1.95 0.12
CA THR A 146 19.80 -2.22 0.79
C THR A 146 19.67 -1.98 2.29
N ARG A 147 20.28 -2.84 3.09
CA ARG A 147 20.20 -2.77 4.55
C ARG A 147 21.46 -3.26 5.24
N LEU A 148 21.62 -2.81 6.48
CA LEU A 148 22.59 -3.32 7.44
C LEU A 148 21.86 -3.82 8.70
N PRO A 149 22.07 -5.09 9.12
CA PRO A 149 22.91 -6.10 8.47
C PRO A 149 22.33 -6.54 7.11
N MET A 150 23.20 -7.04 6.23
CA MET A 150 22.83 -7.44 4.86
C MET A 150 21.93 -8.70 4.86
N ASN A 151 22.09 -9.59 5.82
CA ASN A 151 21.20 -10.73 6.01
C ASN A 151 19.89 -10.26 6.68
N PRO A 152 18.72 -10.44 6.05
CA PRO A 152 17.46 -9.97 6.60
C PRO A 152 17.03 -10.64 7.91
N SER A 153 17.61 -11.81 8.22
CA SER A 153 17.38 -12.53 9.48
C SER A 153 18.23 -12.01 10.66
N GLU A 154 19.17 -11.09 10.38
CA GLU A 154 20.06 -10.51 11.37
C GLU A 154 19.67 -9.07 11.72
N TYR A 155 19.99 -8.67 12.95
CA TYR A 155 19.67 -7.35 13.49
C TYR A 155 20.88 -6.75 14.19
N LEU A 156 20.99 -5.43 14.11
CA LEU A 156 21.82 -4.67 15.03
C LEU A 156 21.11 -4.57 16.39
N GLN A 157 21.88 -4.20 17.39
CA GLN A 157 21.51 -4.24 18.81
C GLN A 157 21.88 -2.95 19.51
N TYR A 158 20.90 -2.21 20.03
CA TYR A 158 21.21 -1.04 20.83
C TYR A 158 21.65 -1.43 22.25
N ALA A 159 22.67 -0.74 22.77
CA ALA A 159 23.25 -1.03 24.08
C ALA A 159 22.36 -0.53 25.22
N ALA A 160 21.81 0.69 25.11
CA ALA A 160 20.97 1.30 26.13
C ALA A 160 20.06 2.39 25.55
N PRO A 161 18.89 2.63 26.16
CA PRO A 161 18.09 3.82 25.88
C PRO A 161 18.81 5.10 26.33
N LEU A 162 18.42 6.25 25.80
CA LEU A 162 18.91 7.53 26.31
C LEU A 162 18.33 7.83 27.69
N GLN A 163 19.15 8.37 28.59
CA GLN A 163 18.76 8.66 29.97
C GLN A 163 17.89 9.91 30.10
N ASP A 164 18.07 10.90 29.23
CA ASP A 164 17.24 12.10 29.22
C ASP A 164 15.83 11.75 28.71
N PRO A 165 14.78 11.88 29.55
CA PRO A 165 13.41 11.55 29.15
C PRO A 165 12.92 12.37 27.95
N ASN A 166 13.45 13.58 27.74
CA ASN A 166 13.08 14.43 26.61
C ASN A 166 13.68 13.92 25.29
N GLN A 167 14.77 13.16 25.35
CA GLN A 167 15.46 12.60 24.18
C GLN A 167 15.21 11.10 24.00
N ALA A 168 14.62 10.41 24.97
CA ALA A 168 14.44 8.96 24.94
C ALA A 168 13.60 8.44 23.76
N ARG A 169 12.84 9.32 23.09
CA ARG A 169 12.07 9.01 21.87
C ARG A 169 12.85 9.27 20.57
N TYR A 170 13.98 9.94 20.65
CA TYR A 170 14.78 10.46 19.54
C TYR A 170 16.12 9.74 19.35
N GLY A 171 16.38 8.64 20.04
CA GLY A 171 17.65 7.94 19.86
C GLY A 171 17.96 6.91 20.92
N PHE A 172 19.15 6.34 20.80
CA PHE A 172 19.68 5.33 21.72
C PHE A 172 21.22 5.30 21.67
N GLN A 173 21.82 4.61 22.62
CA GLN A 173 23.23 4.22 22.55
C GLN A 173 23.37 2.91 21.80
N TYR A 174 24.22 2.87 20.77
CA TYR A 174 24.48 1.66 19.97
C TYR A 174 25.65 0.84 20.52
N ALA A 175 25.74 -0.44 20.15
CA ALA A 175 26.82 -1.31 20.62
C ALA A 175 28.14 -1.02 19.89
N THR A 176 29.26 -1.26 20.57
CA THR A 176 30.61 -1.03 20.01
C THR A 176 30.80 -1.78 18.69
N GLY A 177 31.37 -1.10 17.69
CA GLY A 177 31.70 -1.69 16.38
C GLY A 177 30.53 -1.79 15.39
N GLN A 178 29.34 -1.26 15.72
CA GLN A 178 28.19 -1.29 14.80
C GLN A 178 28.13 -0.14 13.81
N PHE A 179 28.73 1.01 14.12
CA PHE A 179 28.75 2.17 13.25
C PHE A 179 30.19 2.65 13.06
N GLU A 180 30.55 2.94 11.82
CA GLU A 180 31.78 3.63 11.43
C GLU A 180 31.42 4.96 10.73
N SER A 181 32.38 5.65 10.13
CA SER A 181 32.13 6.84 9.31
C SER A 181 31.45 6.46 7.98
N TRP A 182 30.14 6.23 8.01
CA TRP A 182 29.33 5.92 6.83
C TRP A 182 28.59 7.16 6.29
N PRO A 183 28.26 7.19 4.99
CA PRO A 183 27.30 8.16 4.46
C PRO A 183 25.89 7.81 4.95
N LEU A 184 25.26 8.72 5.71
CA LEU A 184 24.00 8.46 6.42
C LEU A 184 22.85 9.41 6.04
N ASP A 185 23.07 10.34 5.11
CA ASP A 185 22.15 11.46 4.82
C ASP A 185 20.72 11.01 4.43
N ASP A 186 20.61 9.87 3.74
CA ASP A 186 19.35 9.26 3.29
C ASP A 186 19.12 7.87 3.92
N ALA A 187 19.89 7.51 4.95
CA ALA A 187 19.73 6.24 5.66
C ALA A 187 18.55 6.32 6.63
N MET A 188 17.83 5.21 6.79
CA MET A 188 16.69 5.11 7.67
C MET A 188 16.87 4.00 8.70
N VAL A 189 16.79 4.34 9.98
CA VAL A 189 16.87 3.38 11.08
C VAL A 189 15.47 2.88 11.40
N VAL A 190 15.28 1.56 11.33
CA VAL A 190 14.04 0.90 11.70
C VAL A 190 14.24 0.18 13.03
N VAL A 191 13.52 0.61 14.07
CA VAL A 191 13.61 0.06 15.42
C VAL A 191 12.41 -0.83 15.69
N TYR A 192 12.65 -2.02 16.24
CA TYR A 192 11.61 -2.97 16.61
C TYR A 192 11.25 -2.83 18.09
N HIS A 193 9.97 -2.63 18.36
CA HIS A 193 9.41 -2.56 19.71
C HIS A 193 8.67 -3.87 20.01
N SER A 194 7.41 -3.79 20.45
CA SER A 194 6.55 -4.97 20.64
C SER A 194 5.73 -5.25 19.37
N TRP A 195 4.50 -4.73 19.33
CA TRP A 195 3.58 -4.78 18.18
C TRP A 195 3.81 -3.64 17.16
N THR A 196 4.86 -2.85 17.32
CA THR A 196 5.18 -1.72 16.43
C THR A 196 6.64 -1.72 15.99
N THR A 197 6.87 -1.07 14.85
CA THR A 197 8.19 -0.61 14.41
C THR A 197 8.17 0.90 14.30
N SER A 198 9.30 1.56 14.55
CA SER A 198 9.46 2.98 14.28
C SER A 198 10.58 3.25 13.27
N HIS A 199 10.31 4.17 12.35
CA HIS A 199 11.19 4.50 11.24
C HIS A 199 11.78 5.90 11.42
N HIS A 200 13.11 6.03 11.35
CA HIS A 200 13.80 7.25 11.72
C HIS A 200 14.84 7.68 10.70
N TYR A 201 14.87 8.98 10.39
CA TYR A 201 16.03 9.58 9.73
C TYR A 201 17.06 9.99 10.77
N ILE A 202 18.33 9.86 10.41
CA ILE A 202 19.46 10.17 11.30
C ILE A 202 19.70 11.67 11.30
N ASP A 203 19.68 12.29 12.47
CA ASP A 203 20.10 13.68 12.69
C ASP A 203 21.61 13.73 12.93
N LYS A 204 22.08 12.93 13.89
CA LYS A 204 23.47 12.97 14.34
C LYS A 204 23.95 11.62 14.84
N LEU A 205 25.15 11.25 14.39
CA LEU A 205 25.90 10.13 14.94
C LEU A 205 27.04 10.67 15.81
N ASN A 206 27.01 10.39 17.11
CA ASN A 206 28.08 10.75 18.04
C ASN A 206 28.94 9.52 18.36
N LEU A 207 30.15 9.50 17.79
CA LEU A 207 31.10 8.39 17.95
C LEU A 207 31.73 8.33 19.35
N SER A 208 31.87 9.45 20.05
CA SER A 208 32.58 9.49 21.34
C SER A 208 31.78 8.84 22.48
N ASN A 209 30.47 9.04 22.49
CA ASN A 209 29.56 8.46 23.47
C ASN A 209 28.64 7.37 22.91
N LYS A 210 28.85 6.98 21.63
CA LYS A 210 28.12 5.93 20.92
C LYS A 210 26.61 6.17 20.85
N THR A 211 26.21 7.42 20.64
CA THR A 211 24.80 7.79 20.53
C THR A 211 24.43 8.03 19.07
N ILE A 212 23.26 7.53 18.67
CA ILE A 212 22.58 7.95 17.46
C ILE A 212 21.34 8.76 17.84
N LEU A 213 21.16 9.91 17.18
CA LEU A 213 20.01 10.80 17.32
C LEU A 213 19.24 10.87 16.01
N PHE A 214 17.92 11.00 16.14
CA PHE A 214 16.97 11.01 15.04
C PHE A 214 16.31 12.38 14.92
N THR A 215 15.91 12.73 13.69
CA THR A 215 15.17 13.97 13.41
C THR A 215 13.70 13.88 13.80
N ASN A 216 13.15 12.67 13.93
CA ASN A 216 11.76 12.41 14.26
C ASN A 216 11.61 11.47 15.48
N PRO A 217 10.57 11.67 16.31
CA PRO A 217 10.36 10.86 17.50
C PRO A 217 9.68 9.52 17.18
N SER A 218 9.88 8.54 18.06
CA SER A 218 9.00 7.36 18.20
C SER A 218 7.80 7.70 19.09
N ASN A 219 6.72 6.95 19.06
CA ASN A 219 5.53 7.17 19.88
C ASN A 219 5.81 7.06 21.38
N SER A 220 6.68 6.12 21.76
CA SER A 220 7.08 5.86 23.15
C SER A 220 8.60 5.81 23.26
N PRO A 221 9.18 6.03 24.45
CA PRO A 221 10.63 5.93 24.64
C PRO A 221 11.21 4.62 24.08
N ILE A 222 12.29 4.73 23.31
CA ILE A 222 13.01 3.56 22.79
C ILE A 222 13.53 2.77 23.98
N GLY A 223 13.27 1.45 24.01
CA GLY A 223 13.58 0.60 25.16
C GLY A 223 12.46 0.45 26.18
N ALA A 224 11.24 0.96 25.93
CA ALA A 224 10.09 0.68 26.79
C ALA A 224 9.65 -0.82 26.76
N ALA A 225 9.93 -1.52 25.65
CA ALA A 225 9.51 -2.91 25.43
C ALA A 225 10.72 -3.85 25.17
N VAL A 226 11.72 -3.84 26.06
CA VAL A 226 12.99 -4.59 25.83
C VAL A 226 12.78 -6.10 25.69
N ALA A 227 11.90 -6.70 26.50
CA ALA A 227 11.68 -8.15 26.47
C ALA A 227 11.05 -8.61 25.14
N GLN A 228 10.25 -7.75 24.53
CA GLN A 228 9.57 -7.98 23.26
C GLN A 228 10.46 -7.64 22.05
N GLY A 229 10.99 -6.41 22.03
CA GLY A 229 11.79 -5.91 20.91
C GLY A 229 13.20 -6.48 20.84
N GLN A 230 13.71 -7.04 21.95
CA GLN A 230 15.06 -7.62 22.07
C GLN A 230 16.14 -6.66 21.55
N ARG A 231 15.94 -5.36 21.79
CA ARG A 231 16.81 -4.25 21.41
C ARG A 231 17.21 -4.16 19.94
N ARG A 232 16.38 -4.71 19.05
CA ARG A 232 16.68 -4.83 17.62
C ARG A 232 16.45 -3.55 16.84
N PHE A 233 17.33 -3.35 15.87
CA PHE A 233 17.10 -2.42 14.78
C PHE A 233 17.87 -2.85 13.52
N HIS A 234 17.55 -2.24 12.39
CA HIS A 234 18.37 -2.28 11.17
C HIS A 234 18.42 -0.90 10.53
N VAL A 235 19.34 -0.72 9.57
CA VAL A 235 19.48 0.52 8.80
C VAL A 235 19.20 0.23 7.34
N GLU A 236 18.27 0.94 6.72
CA GLU A 236 17.91 0.82 5.30
C GLU A 236 18.52 1.94 4.46
N ASN A 237 18.53 1.72 3.14
CA ASN A 237 19.01 2.66 2.11
C ASN A 237 20.51 2.95 2.19
N MET A 238 21.29 1.93 2.56
CA MET A 238 22.73 2.01 2.67
C MET A 238 23.40 1.68 1.33
N CYS A 239 23.73 2.71 0.53
CA CYS A 239 24.40 2.63 -0.79
C CYS A 239 25.85 2.10 -0.78
N ILE A 240 26.18 1.28 0.21
CA ILE A 240 27.45 0.58 0.42
C ILE A 240 27.24 -0.92 0.72
N SER A 241 25.99 -1.35 0.93
CA SER A 241 25.62 -2.68 1.43
C SER A 241 24.82 -3.49 0.41
N TYR A 242 25.34 -3.54 -0.81
CA TYR A 242 24.66 -4.22 -1.91
C TYR A 242 24.71 -5.74 -1.75
N VAL A 243 23.53 -6.36 -1.82
CA VAL A 243 23.37 -7.81 -2.02
C VAL A 243 22.66 -8.04 -3.36
N PRO A 244 22.77 -9.23 -3.98
CA PRO A 244 22.01 -9.56 -5.18
C PRO A 244 20.51 -9.25 -4.99
N ASN A 245 19.90 -8.63 -6.00
CA ASN A 245 18.50 -8.18 -5.99
C ASN A 245 18.18 -7.17 -4.86
N SER A 246 19.04 -6.17 -4.69
CA SER A 246 18.80 -5.03 -3.81
C SER A 246 19.01 -3.69 -4.50
N PHE A 247 18.40 -2.64 -3.97
CA PHE A 247 18.61 -1.29 -4.48
C PHE A 247 18.82 -0.27 -3.36
N CYS A 248 19.47 0.84 -3.69
CA CYS A 248 19.51 2.03 -2.85
C CYS A 248 19.17 3.26 -3.71
N PHE A 249 18.78 4.34 -3.05
CA PHE A 249 18.49 5.62 -3.68
C PHE A 249 19.33 6.73 -3.04
N SER A 250 20.05 7.47 -3.89
CA SER A 250 20.75 8.69 -3.53
C SER A 250 19.86 9.88 -3.90
N ASN A 251 19.33 10.58 -2.90
CA ASN A 251 18.45 11.73 -3.13
C ASN A 251 19.22 12.95 -3.68
N ALA A 252 20.48 13.11 -3.27
CA ALA A 252 21.35 14.20 -3.71
C ALA A 252 21.58 14.19 -5.24
N THR A 253 21.69 13.00 -5.83
CA THR A 253 21.95 12.82 -7.27
C THR A 253 20.74 12.31 -8.05
N LYS A 254 19.61 12.08 -7.35
CA LYS A 254 18.39 11.43 -7.90
C LYS A 254 18.68 10.12 -8.63
N THR A 255 19.58 9.32 -8.05
CA THR A 255 20.10 8.09 -8.68
C THR A 255 19.62 6.87 -7.93
N ILE A 256 19.02 5.93 -8.64
CA ILE A 256 18.77 4.57 -8.17
C ILE A 256 19.99 3.72 -8.52
N TYR A 257 20.54 3.02 -7.54
CA TYR A 257 21.55 1.98 -7.74
C TYR A 257 20.88 0.62 -7.53
N LEU A 258 21.00 -0.28 -8.50
CA LEU A 258 20.41 -1.61 -8.50
C LEU A 258 21.52 -2.66 -8.62
N MET A 259 21.65 -3.51 -7.61
CA MET A 259 22.50 -4.70 -7.66
C MET A 259 21.65 -5.87 -8.16
N THR A 260 21.93 -6.37 -9.36
CA THR A 260 21.28 -7.58 -9.89
C THR A 260 21.99 -8.84 -9.38
N ASP A 261 21.37 -10.01 -9.57
CA ASP A 261 22.01 -11.30 -9.39
C ASP A 261 22.70 -11.84 -10.66
N GLY A 262 22.74 -11.04 -11.73
CA GLY A 262 23.27 -11.43 -13.04
C GLY A 262 22.31 -12.24 -13.91
N SER A 263 21.10 -12.57 -13.44
CA SER A 263 20.12 -13.36 -14.20
C SER A 263 19.32 -12.55 -15.22
N TYR A 264 19.34 -11.21 -15.14
CA TYR A 264 18.62 -10.32 -16.04
C TYR A 264 19.41 -9.05 -16.37
N ASP A 265 19.10 -8.48 -17.55
CA ASP A 265 19.60 -7.18 -18.00
C ASP A 265 18.55 -6.09 -17.66
N PRO A 266 18.88 -5.09 -16.83
CA PRO A 266 17.95 -4.02 -16.48
C PRO A 266 17.39 -3.23 -17.68
N ASN A 267 18.11 -3.17 -18.80
CA ASN A 267 17.61 -2.50 -20.02
C ASN A 267 16.65 -3.35 -20.85
N LYS A 268 16.47 -4.64 -20.50
CA LYS A 268 15.52 -5.56 -21.15
C LYS A 268 14.38 -5.99 -20.23
N SER A 269 14.45 -5.59 -18.96
CA SER A 269 13.49 -5.96 -17.92
C SER A 269 12.54 -4.81 -17.65
N GLN A 270 11.32 -5.12 -17.21
CA GLN A 270 10.40 -4.08 -16.79
C GLN A 270 10.75 -3.63 -15.37
N ILE A 271 11.29 -2.42 -15.24
CA ILE A 271 11.63 -1.86 -13.93
C ILE A 271 10.72 -0.68 -13.62
N MET A 272 9.97 -0.77 -12.53
CA MET A 272 9.02 0.25 -12.07
C MET A 272 9.45 0.82 -10.72
N THR A 273 9.21 2.11 -10.52
CA THR A 273 9.25 2.75 -9.21
C THR A 273 7.93 3.47 -8.93
N SER A 274 7.64 3.72 -7.65
CA SER A 274 6.39 4.31 -7.18
C SER A 274 6.55 5.79 -6.88
N ILE A 275 5.61 6.61 -7.35
CA ILE A 275 5.65 8.07 -7.13
C ILE A 275 4.37 8.66 -6.52
N ASN A 276 3.22 7.98 -6.62
CA ASN A 276 1.95 8.44 -6.06
C ASN A 276 1.46 7.51 -4.94
N GLU A 277 1.15 8.05 -3.77
CA GLU A 277 0.62 7.26 -2.64
C GLU A 277 -0.84 6.83 -2.84
N TYR A 278 -1.61 7.66 -3.53
CA TYR A 278 -2.97 7.37 -3.99
C TYR A 278 -2.96 7.06 -5.48
N VAL A 279 -3.67 6.01 -5.89
CA VAL A 279 -3.81 5.67 -7.31
C VAL A 279 -5.24 5.95 -7.75
N VAL A 280 -6.21 5.31 -7.11
CA VAL A 280 -7.65 5.46 -7.36
C VAL A 280 -8.35 5.97 -6.10
N VAL A 281 -8.97 7.13 -6.21
CA VAL A 281 -9.76 7.74 -5.12
C VAL A 281 -11.22 7.76 -5.52
N LEU A 282 -12.07 7.04 -4.78
CA LEU A 282 -13.53 7.08 -4.88
C LEU A 282 -14.05 7.95 -3.75
N ALA A 283 -14.33 9.23 -4.03
CA ALA A 283 -14.76 10.16 -3.01
C ALA A 283 -15.82 11.15 -3.48
N GLY A 284 -16.99 11.12 -2.83
CA GLY A 284 -17.98 12.19 -2.90
C GLY A 284 -17.49 13.46 -2.23
N ASN A 285 -18.11 14.60 -2.59
CA ASN A 285 -17.76 15.91 -2.03
C ASN A 285 -18.07 16.01 -0.53
N SER A 286 -19.10 15.29 -0.09
CA SER A 286 -19.54 15.22 1.30
C SER A 286 -20.36 13.95 1.51
N ILE A 287 -20.66 13.64 2.77
CA ILE A 287 -21.59 12.58 3.17
C ILE A 287 -23.00 12.75 2.58
N THR A 288 -23.42 14.00 2.32
CA THR A 288 -24.71 14.34 1.71
C THR A 288 -24.67 14.33 0.19
N ASN A 289 -23.47 14.27 -0.39
CA ASN A 289 -23.21 14.21 -1.82
C ASN A 289 -22.19 13.10 -2.09
N PRO A 290 -22.54 11.84 -1.74
CA PRO A 290 -21.63 10.73 -1.90
C PRO A 290 -21.39 10.45 -3.39
N ILE A 291 -20.28 9.79 -3.69
CA ILE A 291 -20.20 9.02 -4.94
C ILE A 291 -20.98 7.73 -4.76
N GLU A 292 -21.70 7.29 -5.79
CA GLU A 292 -22.56 6.10 -5.69
C GLU A 292 -22.54 5.21 -6.92
N ASP A 293 -22.86 3.93 -6.72
CA ASP A 293 -23.07 2.94 -7.79
C ASP A 293 -21.85 2.84 -8.71
N ILE A 294 -20.70 2.52 -8.11
CA ILE A 294 -19.44 2.29 -8.83
C ILE A 294 -19.11 0.79 -8.81
N ILE A 295 -18.74 0.27 -9.97
CA ILE A 295 -18.21 -1.08 -10.11
C ILE A 295 -16.79 -0.98 -10.64
N ILE A 296 -15.82 -1.56 -9.95
CA ILE A 296 -14.46 -1.76 -10.47
C ILE A 296 -14.22 -3.27 -10.50
N ASP A 297 -13.97 -3.79 -11.69
CA ASP A 297 -13.75 -5.22 -11.88
C ASP A 297 -12.68 -5.56 -12.90
N ASN A 298 -12.01 -6.70 -12.70
CA ASN A 298 -11.04 -7.24 -13.65
C ASN A 298 -9.95 -6.21 -14.03
N VAL A 299 -9.40 -5.51 -13.05
CA VAL A 299 -8.29 -4.55 -13.21
C VAL A 299 -7.25 -4.77 -12.11
N ALA A 300 -6.01 -4.33 -12.35
CA ALA A 300 -4.99 -4.24 -11.32
C ALA A 300 -4.78 -2.77 -10.91
N ILE A 301 -4.63 -2.49 -9.62
CA ILE A 301 -4.26 -1.17 -9.07
C ILE A 301 -2.91 -1.34 -8.37
N GLN A 302 -1.86 -0.72 -8.92
CA GLN A 302 -0.49 -1.09 -8.57
C GLN A 302 0.45 0.09 -8.33
N HIS A 303 1.59 -0.22 -7.72
CA HIS A 303 2.76 0.66 -7.61
C HIS A 303 2.52 1.97 -6.85
N SER A 304 1.69 1.95 -5.81
CA SER A 304 1.57 3.13 -4.94
C SER A 304 2.83 3.34 -4.09
N ALA A 305 3.19 4.60 -3.92
CA ALA A 305 4.31 5.02 -3.09
C ALA A 305 3.96 5.01 -1.60
N TRP A 306 4.96 5.26 -0.78
CA TRP A 306 4.81 5.75 0.58
C TRP A 306 5.85 6.84 0.83
N ASN A 307 5.48 7.83 1.65
CA ASN A 307 6.40 8.87 2.08
C ASN A 307 6.30 9.10 3.59
N ILE A 308 7.43 9.39 4.23
CA ILE A 308 7.52 9.81 5.62
C ILE A 308 8.34 11.10 5.63
N ASP A 309 7.76 12.17 6.15
CA ASP A 309 8.49 13.41 6.33
C ASP A 309 9.60 13.24 7.37
N ARG A 310 10.74 13.92 7.17
CA ARG A 310 11.93 13.73 8.02
C ARG A 310 11.71 14.01 9.51
N THR A 311 10.69 14.77 9.87
CA THR A 311 10.34 15.11 11.26
C THR A 311 9.07 14.41 11.75
N GLN A 312 8.39 13.65 10.90
CA GLN A 312 7.12 13.00 11.21
C GLN A 312 7.33 11.75 12.08
N GLN A 313 6.51 11.60 13.11
CA GLN A 313 6.42 10.36 13.87
C GLN A 313 5.89 9.24 12.95
N ALA A 314 6.68 8.18 12.79
CA ALA A 314 6.41 7.09 11.86
C ALA A 314 6.31 5.74 12.56
N ASP A 315 5.41 5.67 13.53
CA ASP A 315 5.06 4.45 14.25
C ASP A 315 3.65 4.49 14.83
N GLY A 316 3.12 3.31 15.12
CA GLY A 316 1.77 3.14 15.66
C GLY A 316 1.28 1.70 15.51
N GLN A 317 0.33 1.32 16.36
CA GLN A 317 -0.37 0.03 16.23
C GLN A 317 -1.01 -0.07 14.85
N ALA A 318 -0.96 -1.24 14.22
CA ALA A 318 -1.51 -1.45 12.89
C ALA A 318 -0.95 -0.52 11.80
N ALA A 319 0.23 0.09 12.00
CA ALA A 319 0.76 1.18 11.17
C ALA A 319 -0.24 2.34 10.99
N SER A 320 -0.95 2.68 12.07
CA SER A 320 -2.05 3.64 12.12
C SER A 320 -1.72 5.03 11.59
N PHE A 321 -0.46 5.46 11.71
CA PHE A 321 0.04 6.77 11.29
C PHE A 321 0.00 6.99 9.76
N LEU A 322 -0.12 5.91 8.97
CA LEU A 322 -0.23 6.02 7.52
C LEU A 322 -1.56 6.69 7.13
N THR A 323 -1.47 7.62 6.18
CA THR A 323 -2.59 8.47 5.75
C THR A 323 -3.09 8.16 4.34
N SER A 324 -2.49 7.21 3.63
CA SER A 324 -2.76 6.94 2.22
C SER A 324 -2.93 5.44 1.92
N ALA A 325 -3.64 5.14 0.83
CA ALA A 325 -3.76 3.81 0.23
C ALA A 325 -3.98 3.96 -1.30
N PRO A 326 -3.52 3.01 -2.14
CA PRO A 326 -3.73 3.04 -3.59
C PRO A 326 -5.20 3.12 -3.94
N LEU A 327 -6.05 2.33 -3.29
CA LEU A 327 -7.49 2.41 -3.41
C LEU A 327 -8.06 3.03 -2.14
N TYR A 328 -8.57 4.26 -2.27
CA TYR A 328 -9.12 5.02 -1.16
C TYR A 328 -10.59 5.35 -1.41
N ILE A 329 -11.46 4.97 -0.47
CA ILE A 329 -12.92 5.08 -0.58
C ILE A 329 -13.44 5.88 0.61
N ALA A 330 -14.09 7.02 0.36
CA ALA A 330 -14.66 7.89 1.39
C ALA A 330 -15.92 8.56 0.86
N ASN A 331 -16.87 8.97 1.71
CA ASN A 331 -18.12 9.63 1.25
C ASN A 331 -18.75 8.88 0.05
N ALA A 332 -18.95 7.58 0.19
CA ALA A 332 -19.29 6.69 -0.93
C ALA A 332 -20.35 5.67 -0.53
N THR A 333 -21.27 5.36 -1.44
CA THR A 333 -22.28 4.31 -1.20
C THR A 333 -22.40 3.36 -2.38
N SER A 334 -22.75 2.10 -2.13
CA SER A 334 -23.01 1.12 -3.19
C SER A 334 -21.80 0.95 -4.13
N ILE A 335 -20.65 0.60 -3.56
CA ILE A 335 -19.41 0.39 -4.31
C ILE A 335 -19.12 -1.11 -4.34
N ILE A 336 -18.81 -1.63 -5.54
CA ILE A 336 -18.43 -3.02 -5.75
C ILE A 336 -17.02 -3.06 -6.34
N ILE A 337 -16.10 -3.70 -5.65
CA ILE A 337 -14.75 -4.01 -6.11
C ILE A 337 -14.67 -5.53 -6.21
N THR A 338 -14.56 -6.08 -7.42
CA THR A 338 -14.57 -7.55 -7.62
C THR A 338 -13.53 -7.99 -8.63
N ASP A 339 -12.87 -9.13 -8.40
CA ASP A 339 -11.88 -9.67 -9.32
C ASP A 339 -10.76 -8.66 -9.64
N VAL A 340 -10.38 -7.86 -8.62
CA VAL A 340 -9.33 -6.83 -8.72
C VAL A 340 -8.05 -7.35 -8.08
N GLU A 341 -6.91 -7.00 -8.68
CA GLU A 341 -5.60 -7.13 -8.04
C GLU A 341 -5.18 -5.78 -7.45
N ILE A 342 -4.76 -5.76 -6.18
CA ILE A 342 -4.09 -4.61 -5.58
C ILE A 342 -2.73 -5.09 -5.11
N SER A 343 -1.67 -4.59 -5.75
CA SER A 343 -0.33 -5.09 -5.50
C SER A 343 0.76 -4.04 -5.61
N HIS A 344 1.95 -4.37 -5.11
CA HIS A 344 3.13 -3.51 -5.22
C HIS A 344 2.93 -2.15 -4.52
N THR A 345 2.30 -2.14 -3.35
CA THR A 345 1.88 -0.90 -2.66
C THR A 345 2.88 -0.48 -1.58
N GLY A 346 2.89 0.81 -1.24
CA GLY A 346 3.75 1.37 -0.17
C GLY A 346 3.14 1.36 1.22
N SER A 347 1.81 1.31 1.31
CA SER A 347 1.05 1.37 2.56
C SER A 347 0.07 0.18 2.63
N TYR A 348 -1.15 0.40 3.13
CA TYR A 348 -2.23 -0.57 2.99
C TYR A 348 -2.67 -0.68 1.52
N GLY A 349 -3.30 -1.78 1.13
CA GLY A 349 -3.87 -1.93 -0.21
C GLY A 349 -5.17 -1.13 -0.42
N ILE A 350 -6.09 -1.20 0.54
CA ILE A 350 -7.38 -0.51 0.50
C ILE A 350 -7.61 0.26 1.79
N TRP A 351 -8.15 1.47 1.69
CA TRP A 351 -8.76 2.17 2.82
C TRP A 351 -10.21 2.57 2.53
N ILE A 352 -11.14 1.98 3.28
CA ILE A 352 -12.55 2.36 3.36
C ILE A 352 -12.72 3.26 4.59
N LYS A 353 -12.87 4.56 4.36
CA LYS A 353 -12.90 5.59 5.40
C LYS A 353 -14.33 5.94 5.84
N GLU A 354 -14.49 6.94 6.70
CA GLU A 354 -15.80 7.37 7.20
C GLU A 354 -16.72 7.93 6.10
N GLY A 355 -18.02 8.00 6.40
CA GLY A 355 -19.03 8.45 5.43
C GLY A 355 -19.29 7.43 4.32
N THR A 356 -19.00 6.15 4.57
CA THR A 356 -19.19 5.08 3.59
C THR A 356 -20.26 4.09 4.03
N ASN A 357 -21.02 3.59 3.06
CA ASN A 357 -22.09 2.61 3.26
C ASN A 357 -22.12 1.60 2.11
N SER A 358 -22.41 0.33 2.38
CA SER A 358 -22.65 -0.69 1.34
C SER A 358 -21.46 -0.82 0.38
N ILE A 359 -20.28 -1.09 0.93
CA ILE A 359 -19.04 -1.31 0.18
C ILE A 359 -18.74 -2.81 0.18
N ASN A 360 -18.53 -3.37 -1.00
CA ASN A 360 -18.27 -4.80 -1.18
C ASN A 360 -16.91 -4.99 -1.87
N ILE A 361 -16.00 -5.72 -1.22
CA ILE A 361 -14.71 -6.17 -1.77
C ILE A 361 -14.77 -7.69 -1.87
N ILE A 362 -14.79 -8.21 -3.10
CA ILE A 362 -15.12 -9.61 -3.37
C ILE A 362 -14.10 -10.25 -4.33
N ASN A 363 -13.75 -11.52 -4.14
CA ASN A 363 -12.95 -12.32 -5.09
C ASN A 363 -11.66 -11.63 -5.58
N SER A 364 -11.06 -10.79 -4.75
CA SER A 364 -9.93 -9.94 -5.12
C SER A 364 -8.63 -10.43 -4.48
N LEU A 365 -7.51 -10.07 -5.09
CA LEU A 365 -6.16 -10.35 -4.58
C LEU A 365 -5.55 -9.05 -4.08
N ILE A 366 -5.22 -8.98 -2.79
CA ILE A 366 -4.50 -7.87 -2.17
C ILE A 366 -3.16 -8.42 -1.68
N THR A 367 -2.07 -8.11 -2.40
CA THR A 367 -0.77 -8.74 -2.14
C THR A 367 0.42 -7.78 -2.26
N ASP A 368 1.58 -8.18 -1.76
CA ASP A 368 2.81 -7.37 -1.80
C ASP A 368 2.60 -5.91 -1.31
N THR A 369 1.98 -5.76 -0.14
CA THR A 369 1.67 -4.46 0.44
C THR A 369 2.78 -3.98 1.38
N GLY A 370 2.99 -2.67 1.44
CA GLY A 370 4.00 -2.07 2.33
C GLY A 370 3.59 -2.16 3.79
N ALA A 371 2.30 -2.03 4.09
CA ALA A 371 1.71 -2.23 5.42
C ALA A 371 0.71 -3.39 5.39
N GLY A 372 -0.58 -3.16 5.63
CA GLY A 372 -1.57 -4.22 5.65
C GLY A 372 -2.33 -4.43 4.33
N GLY A 373 -3.37 -5.24 4.34
CA GLY A 373 -4.23 -5.45 3.18
C GLY A 373 -5.35 -4.42 3.11
N ILE A 374 -6.34 -4.57 3.99
CA ILE A 374 -7.58 -3.78 3.95
C ILE A 374 -7.80 -3.06 5.29
N ARG A 375 -8.04 -1.74 5.22
CA ARG A 375 -8.32 -0.88 6.36
C ARG A 375 -9.74 -0.33 6.27
N ILE A 376 -10.53 -0.54 7.32
CA ILE A 376 -11.93 -0.11 7.42
C ILE A 376 -12.08 0.86 8.59
N GLY A 377 -12.83 1.94 8.37
CA GLY A 377 -13.17 2.93 9.38
C GLY A 377 -12.05 3.92 9.69
N GLN A 378 -12.28 4.70 10.74
CA GLN A 378 -11.33 5.71 11.24
C GLN A 378 -10.85 5.48 12.67
N MET A 379 -9.71 6.07 13.00
CA MET A 379 -9.05 5.97 14.30
C MET A 379 -9.40 7.09 15.28
N ILE A 380 -10.08 8.12 14.81
CA ILE A 380 -10.40 9.29 15.63
C ILE A 380 -11.83 9.13 16.14
N SER A 381 -12.04 9.54 17.40
CA SER A 381 -13.32 9.58 18.08
C SER A 381 -13.64 11.03 18.48
N PRO A 382 -14.90 11.49 18.42
CA PRO A 382 -16.08 10.75 17.98
C PRO A 382 -16.07 10.47 16.46
N VAL A 383 -16.93 9.57 16.01
CA VAL A 383 -17.16 9.28 14.58
C VAL A 383 -18.50 9.90 14.16
N PRO A 384 -18.52 11.13 13.60
CA PRO A 384 -19.79 11.80 13.29
C PRO A 384 -20.59 11.05 12.23
N THR A 385 -19.90 10.41 11.29
CA THR A 385 -20.51 9.65 10.19
C THR A 385 -19.86 8.28 10.11
N PRO A 386 -20.53 7.21 10.55
CA PRO A 386 -19.93 5.89 10.61
C PRO A 386 -19.61 5.34 9.21
N THR A 387 -18.62 4.45 9.18
CA THR A 387 -18.44 3.46 8.12
C THR A 387 -19.36 2.29 8.45
N THR A 388 -20.29 1.95 7.55
CA THR A 388 -21.32 0.92 7.83
C THR A 388 -21.55 -0.02 6.65
N SER A 389 -22.04 -1.23 6.92
CA SER A 389 -22.43 -2.21 5.87
C SER A 389 -21.28 -2.52 4.91
N ILE A 390 -20.17 -3.01 5.47
CA ILE A 390 -18.94 -3.30 4.71
C ILE A 390 -18.75 -4.81 4.61
N HIS A 391 -18.60 -5.32 3.40
CA HIS A 391 -18.42 -6.74 3.14
C HIS A 391 -17.06 -7.02 2.49
N ILE A 392 -16.24 -7.81 3.17
CA ILE A 392 -14.95 -8.31 2.68
C ILE A 392 -15.07 -9.82 2.56
N ILE A 393 -15.30 -10.32 1.34
CA ILE A 393 -15.72 -11.71 1.11
C ILE A 393 -14.85 -12.41 0.07
N SER A 394 -14.38 -13.62 0.36
CA SER A 394 -13.67 -14.49 -0.61
C SER A 394 -12.42 -13.86 -1.24
N ASN A 395 -11.72 -12.99 -0.51
CA ASN A 395 -10.47 -12.38 -1.00
C ASN A 395 -9.25 -13.18 -0.55
N GLU A 396 -8.17 -13.06 -1.31
CA GLU A 396 -6.82 -13.41 -0.83
C GLU A 396 -6.11 -12.13 -0.39
N VAL A 397 -5.64 -12.10 0.86
CA VAL A 397 -4.86 -11.01 1.44
C VAL A 397 -3.51 -11.54 1.87
N SER A 398 -2.46 -11.28 1.08
CA SER A 398 -1.18 -11.98 1.21
C SER A 398 0.06 -11.09 1.21
N TYR A 399 1.17 -11.59 1.74
CA TYR A 399 2.51 -10.97 1.65
C TYR A 399 2.59 -9.49 2.05
N GLY A 400 1.91 -9.10 3.14
CA GLY A 400 1.91 -7.73 3.66
C GLY A 400 3.02 -7.41 4.68
N GLY A 401 3.23 -6.13 4.92
CA GLY A 401 4.13 -5.57 5.92
C GLY A 401 5.54 -5.30 5.42
N ASN A 402 5.76 -5.25 4.09
CA ASN A 402 7.10 -5.19 3.49
C ASN A 402 7.91 -3.96 3.89
N VAL A 403 7.24 -2.88 4.31
CA VAL A 403 7.85 -1.62 4.75
C VAL A 403 7.53 -1.36 6.23
N PHE A 404 6.27 -1.58 6.60
CA PHE A 404 5.71 -1.35 7.94
C PHE A 404 5.19 -2.68 8.49
N PRO A 405 6.03 -3.48 9.17
CA PRO A 405 5.64 -4.79 9.66
C PRO A 405 4.44 -4.79 10.61
N SER A 406 4.14 -3.66 11.26
CA SER A 406 2.98 -3.53 12.14
C SER A 406 1.65 -3.49 11.40
N GLY A 407 1.63 -3.41 10.07
CA GLY A 407 0.41 -3.52 9.26
C GLY A 407 -0.31 -4.87 9.47
N VAL A 408 -1.64 -4.84 9.45
CA VAL A 408 -2.51 -6.01 9.69
C VAL A 408 -3.13 -6.45 8.36
N GLY A 409 -3.37 -7.75 8.18
CA GLY A 409 -4.05 -8.26 6.98
C GLY A 409 -5.37 -7.54 6.69
N ILE A 410 -6.32 -7.64 7.61
CA ILE A 410 -7.57 -6.85 7.56
C ILE A 410 -7.77 -6.18 8.91
N ILE A 411 -7.97 -4.86 8.93
CA ILE A 411 -8.28 -4.11 10.14
C ILE A 411 -9.60 -3.35 10.00
N SER A 412 -10.52 -3.61 10.93
CA SER A 412 -11.68 -2.75 11.18
C SER A 412 -11.41 -1.91 12.42
N HIS A 413 -11.32 -0.58 12.23
CA HIS A 413 -11.20 0.37 13.33
C HIS A 413 -12.59 0.62 13.93
N ARG A 414 -13.09 1.86 13.85
CA ARG A 414 -14.46 2.22 14.24
C ARG A 414 -15.40 2.11 13.04
N ALA A 415 -16.15 1.01 12.97
CA ALA A 415 -17.12 0.71 11.92
C ALA A 415 -18.24 -0.19 12.46
N VAL A 416 -19.41 -0.13 11.82
CA VAL A 416 -20.62 -0.88 12.20
C VAL A 416 -21.06 -1.79 11.06
N ASP A 417 -21.69 -2.92 11.37
CA ASP A 417 -22.23 -3.85 10.36
C ASP A 417 -21.15 -4.27 9.33
N VAL A 418 -20.09 -4.92 9.82
CA VAL A 418 -18.95 -5.35 8.99
C VAL A 418 -18.92 -6.86 8.90
N ILE A 419 -18.85 -7.41 7.69
CA ILE A 419 -18.68 -8.84 7.43
C ILE A 419 -17.29 -9.06 6.84
N ILE A 420 -16.49 -9.90 7.51
CA ILE A 420 -15.20 -10.40 7.02
C ILE A 420 -15.34 -11.93 6.93
N ALA A 421 -15.64 -12.43 5.73
CA ALA A 421 -16.02 -13.82 5.54
C ALA A 421 -15.23 -14.54 4.44
N ASP A 422 -14.86 -15.80 4.70
CA ASP A 422 -14.30 -16.73 3.70
C ASP A 422 -13.03 -16.22 2.99
N ASN A 423 -12.26 -15.34 3.64
CA ASN A 423 -11.00 -14.82 3.09
C ASN A 423 -9.82 -15.75 3.44
N SER A 424 -8.83 -15.79 2.55
CA SER A 424 -7.52 -16.39 2.80
C SER A 424 -6.53 -15.29 3.17
N ILE A 425 -5.94 -15.34 4.38
CA ILE A 425 -5.04 -14.30 4.89
C ILE A 425 -3.71 -14.92 5.29
N HIS A 426 -2.62 -14.56 4.63
CA HIS A 426 -1.34 -15.23 4.89
C HIS A 426 -0.09 -14.41 4.63
N HIS A 427 1.03 -14.88 5.16
CA HIS A 427 2.36 -14.31 4.93
C HIS A 427 2.46 -12.80 5.27
N HIS A 428 1.58 -12.33 6.15
CA HIS A 428 1.67 -11.02 6.78
C HIS A 428 2.67 -11.06 7.94
N ARG A 429 3.37 -9.95 8.20
CA ARG A 429 4.42 -9.88 9.24
C ARG A 429 3.91 -9.64 10.66
N TYR A 430 2.60 -9.52 10.85
CA TYR A 430 1.96 -9.30 12.14
C TYR A 430 0.59 -10.01 12.18
N THR A 431 -0.43 -9.40 12.78
CA THR A 431 -1.79 -9.94 12.95
C THR A 431 -2.51 -10.15 11.61
N GLY A 432 -3.34 -11.21 11.57
CA GLY A 432 -4.19 -11.52 10.41
C GLY A 432 -5.39 -10.58 10.31
N ILE A 433 -6.30 -10.64 11.29
CA ILE A 433 -7.48 -9.78 11.39
C ILE A 433 -7.46 -9.00 12.72
N SER A 434 -7.74 -7.71 12.68
CA SER A 434 -7.94 -6.86 13.87
C SER A 434 -9.30 -6.18 13.81
N ILE A 435 -10.10 -6.24 14.87
CA ILE A 435 -11.41 -5.57 14.93
C ILE A 435 -11.56 -4.70 16.19
N GLY A 436 -12.03 -3.48 16.00
CA GLY A 436 -12.22 -2.47 17.04
C GLY A 436 -10.98 -1.60 17.29
N TRP A 437 -11.20 -0.44 17.92
CA TRP A 437 -10.16 0.58 18.15
C TRP A 437 -10.35 1.37 19.45
N GLU A 438 -10.94 0.75 20.48
CA GLU A 438 -11.18 1.38 21.77
C GLU A 438 -10.37 0.69 22.88
N TRP A 439 -9.41 1.40 23.47
CA TRP A 439 -8.61 0.87 24.56
C TRP A 439 -9.40 0.88 25.87
N GLY A 440 -9.46 -0.28 26.53
CA GLY A 440 -10.23 -0.45 27.76
C GLY A 440 -11.71 -0.72 27.50
N TYR A 441 -12.57 -0.27 28.42
CA TYR A 441 -14.01 -0.57 28.44
C TYR A 441 -14.88 0.67 28.22
N ALA A 442 -14.30 1.72 27.62
CA ALA A 442 -15.07 2.90 27.19
C ALA A 442 -16.06 2.52 26.06
N PRO A 443 -17.13 3.31 25.85
CA PRO A 443 -18.01 3.11 24.70
C PRO A 443 -17.23 3.08 23.38
N SER A 444 -17.44 2.04 22.59
CA SER A 444 -16.82 1.86 21.28
C SER A 444 -17.79 2.26 20.17
N TYR A 445 -17.24 2.75 19.07
CA TYR A 445 -17.97 2.98 17.81
C TYR A 445 -17.83 1.78 16.86
N THR A 446 -17.79 0.57 17.43
CA THR A 446 -17.66 -0.69 16.71
C THR A 446 -18.72 -1.66 17.20
N SER A 447 -19.55 -2.18 16.31
CA SER A 447 -20.61 -3.13 16.65
C SER A 447 -21.02 -3.95 15.43
N ASN A 448 -21.66 -5.10 15.68
CA ASN A 448 -22.19 -6.00 14.66
C ASN A 448 -21.14 -6.43 13.63
N VAL A 449 -19.97 -6.84 14.11
CA VAL A 449 -18.91 -7.37 13.24
C VAL A 449 -19.02 -8.90 13.16
N LEU A 450 -19.15 -9.44 11.96
CA LEU A 450 -19.10 -10.88 11.70
C LEU A 450 -17.74 -11.26 11.11
N VAL A 451 -16.96 -12.06 11.83
CA VAL A 451 -15.70 -12.66 11.32
C VAL A 451 -15.90 -14.16 11.19
N GLN A 452 -16.12 -14.63 9.96
CA GLN A 452 -16.57 -16.00 9.70
C GLN A 452 -15.74 -16.73 8.65
N GLY A 453 -15.41 -18.01 8.88
CA GLY A 453 -14.93 -18.90 7.81
C GLY A 453 -13.58 -18.52 7.19
N ASN A 454 -12.85 -17.55 7.77
CA ASN A 454 -11.57 -17.11 7.22
C ASN A 454 -10.48 -18.15 7.50
N TYR A 455 -9.56 -18.31 6.56
CA TYR A 455 -8.36 -19.13 6.74
C TYR A 455 -7.12 -18.24 6.88
N ILE A 456 -6.58 -18.19 8.10
CA ILE A 456 -5.46 -17.31 8.46
C ILE A 456 -4.23 -18.18 8.72
N TYR A 457 -3.17 -18.02 7.92
CA TYR A 457 -2.01 -18.89 8.07
C TYR A 457 -0.65 -18.28 7.72
N ASN A 458 0.42 -18.83 8.30
CA ASN A 458 1.79 -18.37 8.08
C ASN A 458 1.91 -16.85 8.31
N ILE A 459 1.39 -16.34 9.43
CA ILE A 459 1.45 -14.90 9.76
C ILE A 459 2.48 -14.64 10.86
N GLY A 460 2.81 -13.36 11.08
CA GLY A 460 3.82 -12.92 12.04
C GLY A 460 5.26 -13.03 11.52
N GLN A 461 5.58 -14.09 10.77
CA GLN A 461 6.83 -14.27 10.03
C GLN A 461 8.09 -14.04 10.89
N HIS A 462 8.00 -14.26 12.22
CA HIS A 462 9.08 -13.98 13.17
C HIS A 462 9.59 -12.54 13.10
N ILE A 463 8.72 -11.53 12.90
CA ILE A 463 9.15 -10.12 12.81
C ILE A 463 8.80 -9.34 14.08
N LEU A 464 7.52 -9.37 14.47
CA LEU A 464 6.97 -8.70 15.66
C LEU A 464 6.45 -9.72 16.67
N CYS A 465 5.91 -9.23 17.77
CA CYS A 465 5.25 -10.02 18.80
C CYS A 465 3.96 -9.32 19.28
N ASP A 466 3.29 -9.89 20.29
CA ASP A 466 2.00 -9.40 20.80
C ASP A 466 0.95 -9.32 19.68
N GLN A 467 0.77 -10.45 18.99
CA GLN A 467 -0.05 -10.58 17.79
C GLN A 467 -0.99 -11.78 17.91
N GLY A 468 -1.94 -11.87 16.99
CA GLY A 468 -2.79 -13.06 16.87
C GLY A 468 -3.33 -13.30 15.47
N GLY A 469 -3.96 -14.46 15.27
CA GLY A 469 -4.75 -14.70 14.06
C GLY A 469 -5.89 -13.69 13.94
N ILE A 470 -6.71 -13.58 14.98
CA ILE A 470 -7.79 -12.60 15.11
C ILE A 470 -7.63 -11.86 16.45
N TYR A 471 -7.50 -10.54 16.41
CA TYR A 471 -7.36 -9.67 17.56
C TYR A 471 -8.57 -8.73 17.69
N THR A 472 -9.02 -8.50 18.92
CA THR A 472 -10.19 -7.65 19.21
C THR A 472 -9.84 -6.55 20.22
N LEU A 473 -10.32 -5.33 20.01
CA LEU A 473 -10.07 -4.19 20.90
C LEU A 473 -11.36 -3.41 21.20
N GLY A 474 -11.72 -3.32 22.49
CA GLY A 474 -12.88 -2.58 22.98
C GLY A 474 -14.17 -3.39 23.04
N ILE A 475 -15.23 -2.79 23.62
CA ILE A 475 -16.57 -3.39 23.72
C ILE A 475 -17.22 -3.38 22.32
N GLN A 476 -17.68 -4.52 21.81
CA GLN A 476 -18.24 -4.62 20.45
C GLN A 476 -19.56 -5.40 20.45
N PRO A 477 -20.70 -4.78 20.79
CA PRO A 477 -21.99 -5.46 20.87
C PRO A 477 -22.37 -6.08 19.51
N GLY A 478 -22.95 -7.27 19.54
CA GLY A 478 -23.40 -7.97 18.33
C GLY A 478 -22.27 -8.60 17.49
N THR A 479 -21.01 -8.49 17.91
CA THR A 479 -19.88 -9.11 17.21
C THR A 479 -19.88 -10.63 17.38
N ILE A 480 -19.69 -11.36 16.28
CA ILE A 480 -19.61 -12.82 16.22
C ILE A 480 -18.33 -13.22 15.49
N ILE A 481 -17.52 -14.07 16.12
CA ILE A 481 -16.31 -14.66 15.52
C ILE A 481 -16.49 -16.17 15.53
N HIS A 482 -16.66 -16.80 14.36
CA HIS A 482 -16.94 -18.24 14.30
C HIS A 482 -16.41 -18.93 13.04
N GLY A 483 -16.07 -20.22 13.15
CA GLY A 483 -15.69 -21.04 11.99
C GLY A 483 -14.38 -20.67 11.29
N ASN A 484 -13.57 -19.77 11.86
CA ASN A 484 -12.26 -19.41 11.30
C ASN A 484 -11.21 -20.49 11.61
N VAL A 485 -10.26 -20.68 10.70
CA VAL A 485 -9.12 -21.59 10.87
C VAL A 485 -7.84 -20.76 10.95
N ILE A 486 -7.09 -20.92 12.03
CA ILE A 486 -5.81 -20.23 12.26
C ILE A 486 -4.70 -21.26 12.37
N LYS A 487 -3.63 -21.09 11.59
CA LYS A 487 -2.50 -22.04 11.54
C LYS A 487 -1.17 -21.32 11.38
N ASN A 488 -0.11 -21.78 12.03
CA ASN A 488 1.26 -21.25 11.83
C ASN A 488 1.35 -19.74 12.08
N VAL A 489 1.08 -19.32 13.32
CA VAL A 489 1.30 -17.94 13.78
C VAL A 489 2.68 -17.88 14.42
N PHE A 490 3.54 -16.97 13.97
CA PHE A 490 4.94 -16.93 14.35
C PHE A 490 5.30 -15.61 15.02
N SER A 491 5.57 -15.64 16.32
CA SER A 491 6.12 -14.48 17.04
C SER A 491 7.64 -14.43 16.92
N TYR A 492 8.22 -13.22 16.95
CA TYR A 492 9.66 -13.04 17.12
C TYR A 492 10.12 -13.42 18.54
N ALA A 493 9.35 -13.00 19.55
CA ALA A 493 9.69 -13.16 20.96
C ALA A 493 8.45 -13.46 21.82
N MET A 494 8.51 -13.15 23.13
CA MET A 494 7.44 -13.33 24.11
C MET A 494 6.06 -12.82 23.63
N TYR A 495 4.98 -13.38 24.18
CA TYR A 495 3.58 -13.03 23.94
C TYR A 495 3.06 -13.28 22.51
N MET A 496 2.26 -14.34 22.40
CA MET A 496 1.47 -14.67 21.22
C MET A 496 0.06 -15.00 21.69
N TRP A 497 -0.94 -14.46 21.03
CA TRP A 497 -2.34 -14.64 21.36
C TRP A 497 -3.04 -15.39 20.23
N GLY A 498 -3.46 -16.64 20.48
CA GLY A 498 -4.16 -17.47 19.49
C GLY A 498 -3.21 -18.16 18.54
#